data_AF-A0A357CWV2-F1
#
_entry.id   AF-A0A357CWV2-F1
#
_cell.length_a   1.000
_cell.length_b   1.000
_cell.length_c   1.000
_cell.angle_alpha   90.00
_cell.angle_beta   90.00
_cell.angle_gamma   90.00
#
_symmetry.space_group_name_H-M   'P 1'
#
loop_
_entity.id
_entity.type
_entity.pdbx_description
1 polymer ?
#
loop_
_entity_poly.entity_id
_entity_poly.type
_entity_poly.pdbx_seq_one_letter_code
_entity_poly.pdbx_strand_id
1 'polypeptide(L)'
;INLLREGLDLPEVSLVAILDADKEGFLRSETSLIQTVGRAARNENGKVIMYADTITGSMERAIRETNRRRKLQNEYNLEHGIVPRTIIKEIRDNLEITSKAEIEAGEKGKLSKDARKKLVEKLTAEMKRAAKELDFETAAAIRDRIKRLY
;
A
#
# COMPACT_ATOMS: atom_id res chain seq x y z
N ILE A 1 6.27 -5.98 -8.62
CA ILE A 1 4.90 -5.46 -8.46
C ILE A 1 4.63 -4.55 -9.64
N ASN A 2 3.66 -4.88 -10.50
CA ASN A 2 3.29 -3.97 -11.59
C ASN A 2 2.31 -2.93 -10.99
N LEU A 3 2.77 -1.69 -10.80
CA LEU A 3 2.01 -0.60 -10.13
C LEU A 3 0.76 -0.14 -10.91
N LEU A 4 0.55 -0.69 -12.10
CA LEU A 4 -0.53 -0.38 -13.03
C LEU A 4 -1.81 -1.19 -12.81
N ARG A 5 -1.85 -2.13 -11.85
CA ARG A 5 -3.09 -2.88 -11.59
C ARG A 5 -4.10 -2.02 -10.84
N GLU A 6 -5.30 -1.87 -11.41
CA GLU A 6 -6.44 -1.24 -10.72
C GLU A 6 -6.65 -1.88 -9.34
N GLY A 7 -6.99 -1.07 -8.34
CA GLY A 7 -7.31 -1.57 -6.98
C GLY A 7 -6.18 -1.57 -5.94
N LEU A 8 -4.92 -1.24 -6.29
CA LEU A 8 -3.88 -1.04 -5.26
C LEU A 8 -4.11 0.29 -4.53
N ASP A 9 -4.74 0.22 -3.36
CA ASP A 9 -5.14 1.36 -2.52
C ASP A 9 -4.38 1.32 -1.18
N LEU A 10 -3.14 1.83 -1.18
CA LEU A 10 -2.21 1.78 -0.04
C LEU A 10 -2.06 3.18 0.59
N PRO A 11 -2.81 3.53 1.64
CA PRO A 11 -2.73 4.84 2.30
C PRO A 11 -1.35 5.11 2.95
N GLU A 12 -0.53 4.08 3.17
CA GLU A 12 0.81 4.16 3.74
C GLU A 12 1.86 4.65 2.74
N VAL A 13 1.56 4.59 1.44
CA VAL A 13 2.51 4.99 0.39
C VAL A 13 2.56 6.51 0.32
N SER A 14 3.61 7.09 0.92
CA SER A 14 3.89 8.53 0.86
C SER A 14 4.78 8.93 -0.33
N LEU A 15 5.50 7.99 -0.95
CA LEU A 15 6.41 8.28 -2.06
C LEU A 15 6.29 7.25 -3.18
N VAL A 16 6.13 7.74 -4.41
CA VAL A 16 6.22 6.95 -5.64
C VAL A 16 7.37 7.46 -6.48
N ALA A 17 8.32 6.58 -6.80
CA ALA A 17 9.43 6.89 -7.71
C ALA A 17 9.21 6.21 -9.06
N ILE A 18 9.23 6.99 -10.14
CA ILE A 18 9.12 6.52 -11.52
C ILE A 18 10.50 6.65 -12.15
N LEU A 19 11.18 5.52 -12.32
CA LEU A 19 12.43 5.44 -13.06
C LEU A 19 12.17 5.46 -14.56
N ASP A 20 13.09 6.03 -15.34
CA ASP A 20 12.99 6.12 -16.80
C ASP A 20 11.64 6.71 -17.24
N ALA A 21 11.27 7.85 -16.63
CA ALA A 21 9.96 8.47 -16.86
C ALA A 21 9.80 9.03 -18.28
N ASP A 22 10.92 9.33 -18.96
CA ASP A 22 10.97 9.84 -20.32
C ASP A 22 11.05 8.76 -21.41
N LYS A 23 11.11 7.48 -21.04
CA LYS A 23 11.05 6.38 -22.01
C LYS A 23 9.61 6.13 -22.43
N GLU A 24 9.14 6.91 -23.41
CA GLU A 24 7.79 6.78 -23.94
C GLU A 24 7.48 5.35 -24.42
N GLY A 25 6.21 4.97 -24.29
CA GLY A 25 5.71 3.63 -24.52
C GLY A 25 4.50 3.35 -23.64
N PHE A 26 4.03 2.11 -23.64
CA PHE A 26 2.83 1.74 -22.89
C PHE A 26 2.89 2.18 -21.41
N LEU A 27 3.99 1.86 -20.72
CA LEU A 27 4.17 2.13 -19.28
C LEU A 27 4.43 3.59 -18.92
N ARG A 28 4.69 4.47 -19.91
CA ARG A 28 4.99 5.90 -19.73
C ARG A 28 4.10 6.80 -20.58
N SER A 29 3.00 6.24 -21.07
CA SER A 29 1.90 7.01 -21.63
C SER A 29 1.30 7.94 -20.57
N GLU A 30 0.67 9.01 -21.02
CA GLU A 30 -0.04 9.97 -20.15
C GLU A 30 -0.96 9.28 -19.14
N THR A 31 -1.78 8.32 -19.62
CA THR A 31 -2.72 7.57 -18.77
C THR A 31 -1.98 6.73 -17.72
N SER A 32 -0.90 6.06 -18.09
CA SER A 32 -0.10 5.25 -17.17
C SER A 32 0.62 6.09 -16.12
N LEU A 33 1.14 7.26 -16.50
CA LEU A 33 1.78 8.21 -15.58
C LEU A 33 0.76 8.75 -14.59
N ILE A 34 -0.43 9.16 -15.04
CA ILE A 34 -1.51 9.63 -14.17
C ILE A 34 -1.94 8.53 -13.18
N GLN A 35 -2.11 7.29 -13.64
CA GLN A 35 -2.44 6.17 -12.77
C GLN A 35 -1.36 5.89 -11.72
N THR A 36 -0.09 5.97 -12.13
CA THR A 36 1.04 5.74 -11.23
C THR A 36 1.16 6.87 -10.19
N VAL A 37 0.96 8.13 -10.60
CA VAL A 37 0.89 9.30 -9.70
C VAL A 37 -0.25 9.14 -8.70
N GLY A 38 -1.41 8.65 -9.14
CA GLY A 38 -2.58 8.43 -8.30
C GLY A 38 -2.35 7.51 -7.11
N ARG A 39 -1.31 6.65 -7.15
CA ARG A 39 -0.94 5.79 -6.01
C ARG A 39 -0.48 6.58 -4.79
N ALA A 40 0.17 7.73 -5.00
CA ALA A 40 0.60 8.59 -3.90
C ALA A 40 -0.55 9.46 -3.34
N ALA A 41 -1.69 9.56 -4.04
CA ALA A 41 -2.76 10.49 -3.68
C ALA A 41 -3.59 10.07 -2.45
N ARG A 42 -3.32 8.89 -1.88
CA ARG A 42 -4.02 8.37 -0.69
C ARG A 42 -3.36 8.76 0.63
N ASN A 43 -2.15 9.32 0.56
CA ASN A 43 -1.40 9.80 1.71
C ASN A 43 -1.37 11.33 1.70
N GLU A 44 -1.56 11.96 2.86
CA GLU A 44 -1.51 13.42 3.00
C GLU A 44 -0.14 14.01 2.58
N ASN A 45 0.93 13.24 2.76
CA ASN A 45 2.31 13.58 2.38
C ASN A 45 2.70 12.97 1.03
N GLY A 46 1.72 12.56 0.22
CA GLY A 46 1.89 11.94 -1.08
C GLY A 46 2.78 12.74 -2.04
N LYS A 47 3.91 12.15 -2.41
CA LYS A 47 4.89 12.71 -3.34
C LYS A 47 5.22 11.74 -4.46
N VAL A 48 5.45 12.29 -5.66
CA VAL A 48 5.92 11.54 -6.82
C VAL A 48 7.23 12.15 -7.30
N ILE A 49 8.22 11.29 -7.59
CA ILE A 49 9.48 11.68 -8.20
C ILE A 49 9.57 10.96 -9.54
N MET A 50 9.74 11.72 -10.62
CA MET A 50 9.97 11.19 -11.97
C MET A 50 11.44 11.41 -12.31
N TYR A 51 12.19 10.32 -12.46
CA TYR A 51 13.57 10.36 -12.94
C TYR A 51 13.56 10.29 -14.47
N ALA A 52 14.08 11.33 -15.11
CA ALA A 52 14.11 11.49 -16.55
C ALA A 52 15.21 12.47 -16.94
N ASP A 53 15.76 12.30 -18.14
CA ASP A 53 16.69 13.25 -18.72
C ASP A 53 15.94 14.41 -19.41
N THR A 54 14.73 14.12 -19.94
CA THR A 54 13.89 15.10 -20.66
C THR A 54 12.43 15.06 -20.22
N ILE A 55 11.70 16.17 -20.39
CA ILE A 55 10.25 16.20 -20.15
C ILE A 55 9.55 15.84 -21.46
N THR A 56 8.95 14.64 -21.52
CA THR A 56 8.15 14.21 -22.69
C THR A 56 6.77 14.86 -22.69
N GLY A 57 6.08 14.84 -23.84
CA GLY A 57 4.70 15.32 -23.93
C GLY A 57 3.75 14.56 -23.01
N SER A 58 3.96 13.24 -22.82
CA SER A 58 3.18 12.44 -21.89
C SER A 58 3.39 12.88 -20.43
N MET A 59 4.64 13.17 -20.05
CA MET A 59 4.96 13.70 -18.72
C MET A 59 4.35 15.08 -18.50
N GLU A 60 4.48 15.99 -19.46
CA GLU A 60 3.94 17.35 -19.34
C GLU A 60 2.42 17.33 -19.12
N ARG A 61 1.69 16.55 -19.92
CA ARG A 61 0.23 16.42 -19.77
C ARG A 61 -0.16 15.82 -18.42
N ALA A 62 0.53 14.78 -17.98
CA ALA A 62 0.29 14.14 -16.69
C ALA A 62 0.57 15.09 -15.50
N ILE A 63 1.69 15.82 -15.54
CA ILE A 63 2.07 16.80 -14.52
C ILE A 63 1.05 17.94 -14.47
N ARG A 64 0.66 18.47 -15.64
CA ARG A 64 -0.32 19.55 -15.74
C ARG A 64 -1.67 19.15 -15.16
N GLU A 65 -2.18 17.97 -15.52
CA GLU A 65 -3.45 17.47 -14.99
C GLU A 65 -3.40 17.22 -13.48
N THR A 66 -2.28 16.69 -12.98
CA THR A 66 -2.05 16.51 -11.54
C THR A 66 -2.10 17.84 -10.79
N ASN A 67 -1.38 18.84 -11.29
CA ASN A 67 -1.35 20.18 -10.68
C ASN A 67 -2.70 20.89 -10.75
N ARG A 68 -3.43 20.75 -11.87
CA ARG A 68 -4.78 21.29 -12.02
C ARG A 68 -5.74 20.73 -10.97
N ARG A 69 -5.73 19.41 -10.76
CA ARG A 69 -6.57 18.73 -9.76
C ARG A 69 -6.19 19.15 -8.34
N ARG A 70 -4.89 19.15 -8.02
CA ARG A 70 -4.39 19.56 -6.70
C ARG A 70 -4.78 21.01 -6.37
N LYS A 71 -4.70 21.91 -7.34
CA LYS A 71 -5.13 23.31 -7.15
C LYS A 71 -6.61 23.40 -6.78
N LEU A 72 -7.49 22.75 -7.55
CA LEU A 72 -8.93 22.72 -7.26
C LEU A 72 -9.24 22.13 -5.87
N GLN A 73 -8.53 21.04 -5.51
CA GLN A 73 -8.69 20.40 -4.20
C GLN A 73 -8.26 21.32 -3.06
N ASN A 74 -7.16 22.04 -3.22
CA ASN A 74 -6.67 22.98 -2.20
C ASN A 74 -7.60 24.18 -2.03
N GLU A 75 -8.13 24.73 -3.14
CA GLU A 75 -9.12 25.82 -3.11
C GLU A 75 -10.39 25.36 -2.39
N TYR A 76 -10.93 24.19 -2.77
CA TYR A 76 -12.10 23.61 -2.11
C TYR A 76 -11.87 23.37 -0.62
N ASN A 77 -10.71 22.81 -0.25
CA ASN A 77 -10.37 22.56 1.15
C ASN A 77 -10.27 23.85 1.97
N LEU A 78 -9.69 24.91 1.39
CA LEU A 78 -9.57 26.21 2.04
C LEU A 78 -10.95 26.85 2.26
N GLU A 79 -11.81 26.82 1.24
CA GLU A 79 -13.17 27.36 1.31
C GLU A 79 -14.03 26.64 2.36
N HIS A 80 -13.82 25.34 2.55
CA HIS A 80 -14.61 24.51 3.46
C HIS A 80 -13.93 24.23 4.81
N GLY A 81 -12.73 24.75 5.05
CA GLY A 81 -11.95 24.50 6.27
C GLY A 81 -11.54 23.02 6.46
N ILE A 82 -11.36 22.27 5.36
CA ILE A 82 -11.00 20.85 5.39
C ILE A 82 -9.48 20.71 5.52
N VAL A 83 -9.04 20.02 6.57
CA VAL A 83 -7.63 19.61 6.72
C VAL A 83 -7.46 18.21 6.11
N PRO A 84 -6.60 18.03 5.08
CA PRO A 84 -6.31 16.72 4.54
C PRO A 84 -5.81 15.77 5.63
N ARG A 85 -6.37 14.56 5.69
CA ARG A 85 -5.93 13.50 6.59
C ARG A 85 -5.85 12.20 5.83
N THR A 86 -4.78 11.45 6.08
CA THR A 86 -4.64 10.09 5.57
C THR A 86 -5.73 9.18 6.17
N ILE A 87 -6.40 8.40 5.33
CA ILE A 87 -7.40 7.42 5.81
C ILE A 87 -6.64 6.28 6.49
N ILE A 88 -6.82 6.13 7.80
CA ILE A 88 -6.33 4.98 8.54
C ILE A 88 -7.38 3.88 8.38
N LYS A 89 -7.10 2.87 7.56
CA LYS A 89 -7.88 1.64 7.57
C LYS A 89 -7.40 0.80 8.76
N GLU A 90 -8.28 0.50 9.69
CA GLU A 90 -7.96 -0.52 10.69
C GLU A 90 -7.72 -1.84 9.97
N ILE A 91 -6.56 -2.45 10.23
CA ILE A 91 -6.30 -3.84 9.84
C ILE A 91 -7.41 -4.64 10.51
N ARG A 92 -8.37 -5.13 9.71
CA ARG A 92 -9.31 -6.11 10.23
C ARG A 92 -8.46 -7.33 10.58
N ASP A 93 -8.32 -7.61 11.87
CA ASP A 93 -7.84 -8.89 12.38
C ASP A 93 -8.84 -9.98 11.92
N ASN A 94 -8.89 -10.28 10.63
CA ASN A 94 -9.60 -11.42 10.06
C ASN A 94 -8.77 -12.69 10.28
N LEU A 95 -8.22 -12.86 11.48
CA LEU A 95 -7.71 -14.13 11.97
C LEU A 95 -8.93 -15.00 12.27
N GLU A 96 -9.64 -15.42 11.22
CA GLU A 96 -10.86 -16.22 11.31
C GLU A 96 -10.58 -17.60 11.93
N ILE A 97 -9.33 -18.09 11.87
CA ILE A 97 -8.98 -19.47 12.22
C ILE A 97 -8.16 -19.54 13.52
N THR A 98 -7.50 -18.45 13.92
CA THR A 98 -6.59 -18.43 15.07
C THR A 98 -7.04 -17.47 16.17
N SER A 99 -7.31 -17.98 17.37
CA SER A 99 -7.77 -17.15 18.49
C SER A 99 -6.66 -16.22 19.00
N LYS A 100 -7.02 -14.97 19.38
CA LYS A 100 -6.08 -14.01 19.98
C LYS A 100 -5.36 -14.58 21.21
N ALA A 101 -6.03 -15.42 22.00
CA ALA A 101 -5.47 -16.08 23.17
C ALA A 101 -4.37 -17.11 22.82
N GLU A 102 -4.57 -17.91 21.77
CA GLU A 102 -3.55 -18.86 21.28
C GLU A 102 -2.30 -18.13 20.78
N ILE A 103 -2.49 -17.00 20.09
CA ILE A 103 -1.39 -16.20 19.56
C ILE A 103 -0.58 -15.56 20.70
N GLU A 104 -1.25 -14.95 21.69
CA GLU A 104 -0.57 -14.36 22.85
C GLU A 104 0.18 -15.40 23.69
N ALA A 105 -0.40 -16.60 23.87
CA ALA A 105 0.26 -17.68 24.57
C ALA A 105 1.53 -18.13 23.84
N GLY A 106 1.50 -18.15 22.50
CA GLY A 106 2.65 -18.45 21.66
C GLY A 106 3.75 -17.40 21.74
N GLU A 107 3.39 -16.12 21.68
CA GLU A 107 4.34 -14.99 21.78
C GLU A 107 5.00 -14.92 23.16
N LYS A 108 4.27 -15.25 24.23
CA LYS A 108 4.78 -15.30 25.61
C LYS A 108 5.55 -16.58 25.94
N GLY A 109 5.78 -17.46 24.95
CA GLY A 109 6.50 -18.73 25.14
C GLY A 109 5.77 -19.74 26.04
N LYS A 110 4.46 -19.58 26.26
CA LYS A 110 3.65 -20.43 27.14
C LYS A 110 3.14 -21.71 26.45
N LEU A 111 3.41 -21.87 25.16
CA LEU A 111 3.02 -23.04 24.38
C LEU A 111 4.14 -24.10 24.36
N SER A 112 3.73 -25.37 24.43
CA SER A 112 4.60 -26.50 24.10
C SER A 112 5.16 -26.38 22.68
N LYS A 113 6.34 -26.96 22.40
CA LYS A 113 6.95 -26.99 21.06
C LYS A 113 5.98 -27.50 19.99
N ASP A 114 5.19 -28.53 20.29
CA ASP A 114 4.20 -29.09 19.35
C ASP A 114 3.04 -28.11 19.07
N ALA A 115 2.55 -27.45 20.12
CA ALA A 115 1.49 -26.46 20.02
C ALA A 115 1.94 -25.18 19.27
N ARG A 116 3.19 -24.74 19.50
CA ARG A 116 3.81 -23.62 18.77
C ARG A 116 3.96 -23.95 17.28
N LYS A 117 4.37 -25.18 16.94
CA LYS A 117 4.46 -25.65 15.56
C LYS A 117 3.10 -25.63 14.85
N LYS A 118 2.06 -26.17 15.49
CA LYS A 118 0.68 -26.13 14.96
C LYS A 118 0.17 -24.69 14.77
N LEU A 119 0.48 -23.79 15.71
CA LEU A 119 0.13 -22.38 15.60
C LEU A 119 0.82 -21.71 14.40
N VAL A 120 2.12 -21.97 14.20
CA VAL A 120 2.86 -21.47 13.03
C VAL A 120 2.29 -22.03 11.73
N GLU A 121 1.91 -23.30 11.67
CA GLU A 121 1.28 -23.90 10.49
C GLU A 121 -0.07 -23.22 10.15
N LYS A 122 -0.93 -22.98 11.15
CA LYS A 122 -2.19 -22.24 10.98
C LYS A 122 -1.95 -20.82 10.45
N LEU A 123 -1.08 -20.05 11.11
CA LEU A 123 -0.74 -18.69 10.69
C LEU A 123 -0.11 -18.67 9.30
N THR A 124 0.70 -19.66 8.94
CA THR A 124 1.29 -19.75 7.59
C THR A 124 0.22 -19.99 6.53
N ALA A 125 -0.81 -20.78 6.83
CA ALA A 125 -1.94 -20.99 5.94
C ALA A 125 -2.78 -19.71 5.76
N GLU A 126 -3.04 -18.98 6.85
CA GLU A 126 -3.73 -17.68 6.82
C GLU A 126 -2.93 -16.63 6.03
N MET A 127 -1.62 -16.54 6.26
CA MET A 127 -0.72 -15.65 5.50
C MET A 127 -0.79 -15.94 4.00
N LYS A 128 -0.77 -17.23 3.61
CA LYS A 128 -0.87 -17.64 2.20
C LYS A 128 -2.25 -17.32 1.61
N ARG A 129 -3.32 -17.45 2.39
CA ARG A 129 -4.67 -17.06 1.98
C ARG A 129 -4.76 -15.55 1.75
N ALA A 130 -4.30 -14.74 2.70
CA ALA A 130 -4.25 -13.28 2.58
C ALA A 130 -3.43 -12.85 1.35
N ALA A 131 -2.26 -13.46 1.13
CA ALA A 131 -1.45 -13.21 -0.06
C ALA A 131 -2.16 -13.61 -1.37
N LYS A 132 -2.95 -14.70 -1.37
CA LYS A 132 -3.77 -15.13 -2.52
C LYS A 132 -4.93 -14.17 -2.80
N GLU A 133 -5.51 -13.60 -1.74
CA GLU A 133 -6.57 -12.59 -1.79
C GLU A 133 -6.02 -11.17 -2.05
N LEU A 134 -4.70 -11.03 -2.25
CA LEU A 134 -3.97 -9.77 -2.48
C LEU A 134 -4.00 -8.81 -1.28
N ASP A 135 -4.35 -9.30 -0.09
CA ASP A 135 -4.22 -8.60 1.17
C ASP A 135 -2.80 -8.78 1.73
N PHE A 136 -1.87 -8.01 1.14
CA PHE A 136 -0.45 -8.10 1.48
C PHE A 136 -0.12 -7.50 2.85
N GLU A 137 -0.94 -6.58 3.34
CA GLU A 137 -0.79 -5.99 4.68
C GLU A 137 -1.06 -7.03 5.75
N THR A 138 -2.18 -7.73 5.67
CA THR A 138 -2.51 -8.85 6.56
C THR A 138 -1.46 -9.96 6.44
N ALA A 139 -1.02 -10.30 5.22
CA ALA A 139 0.04 -11.27 5.03
C ALA A 139 1.38 -10.84 5.69
N ALA A 140 1.76 -9.56 5.59
CA ALA A 140 2.97 -9.04 6.22
C ALA A 140 2.85 -9.03 7.76
N ALA A 141 1.69 -8.64 8.29
CA ALA A 141 1.42 -8.67 9.72
C ALA A 141 1.51 -10.09 10.30
N ILE A 142 0.92 -11.08 9.62
CA ILE A 142 0.98 -12.49 10.03
C ILE A 142 2.42 -13.02 9.95
N ARG A 143 3.17 -12.67 8.91
CA ARG A 143 4.60 -13.04 8.78
C ARG A 143 5.42 -12.53 9.97
N ASP A 144 5.25 -11.27 10.32
CA ASP A 144 6.00 -10.66 11.42
C ASP A 144 5.59 -11.26 12.77
N ARG A 145 4.35 -11.73 12.88
CA ARG A 145 3.87 -12.50 14.03
C ARG A 145 4.48 -13.89 14.12
N ILE A 146 4.57 -14.62 13.01
CA ILE A 146 5.28 -15.91 12.93
C ILE A 146 6.75 -15.73 13.35
N LYS A 147 7.42 -14.63 12.99
CA LYS A 147 8.79 -14.36 13.44
C LYS A 147 8.92 -14.22 14.96
N ARG A 148 7.93 -13.63 15.64
CA ARG A 148 7.89 -13.56 17.12
C ARG A 148 7.64 -14.93 17.77
N LEU A 149 7.13 -15.88 16.99
CA LEU A 149 6.95 -17.28 17.39
C LEU A 149 8.17 -18.16 17.09
N TYR A 150 9.32 -17.59 16.74
CA TYR A 150 10.61 -18.27 16.80
C TYR A 150 11.39 -17.71 17.98
#